data_AF-R7TTZ8-F1
#
_entry.id   AF-R7TTZ8-F1
#
_cell.length_a   1.000
_cell.length_b   1.000
_cell.length_c   1.000
_cell.angle_alpha   90.00
_cell.angle_beta   90.00
_cell.angle_gamma   90.00
#
_symmetry.space_group_name_H-M   'P 1'
#
loop_
_entity.id
_entity.type
_entity.pdbx_description
1 polymer ?
#
loop_
_entity_poly.entity_id
_entity_poly.type
_entity_poly.pdbx_seq_one_letter_code
_entity_poly.pdbx_strand_id
1 'polypeptide(L)'
;MKNCIRRSKQRFSGWFSGNFINYIYNFFYFRLKSIKKEIVRSERAFAARAQRKLLKEEATKDLPKRLGPHKFKDPDLEVKLSDEIEGSLRKLKPEGSLLDDRLKSFQKRNIIEPRKKAKSKRRYALKKQVKRRFKAPV
;
A
#
# COMPACT_ATOMS: atom_id res chain seq x y z
N MET A 1 -57.43 55.70 -57.61
CA MET A 1 -56.00 55.36 -57.66
C MET A 1 -55.60 54.90 -56.26
N LYS A 2 -55.79 53.63 -55.90
CA LYS A 2 -54.73 52.60 -55.87
C LYS A 2 -53.37 53.20 -55.48
N ASN A 3 -52.97 53.05 -54.22
CA ASN A 3 -51.74 52.31 -53.91
C ASN A 3 -51.67 51.91 -52.44
N CYS A 4 -51.89 50.61 -52.29
CA CYS A 4 -51.75 49.77 -51.11
C CYS A 4 -50.26 49.51 -50.90
N ILE A 5 -49.65 50.06 -49.84
CA ILE A 5 -48.31 49.66 -49.40
C ILE A 5 -48.49 48.73 -48.20
N ARG A 6 -48.56 47.43 -48.50
CA ARG A 6 -48.47 46.34 -47.52
C ARG A 6 -47.11 46.40 -46.83
N ARG A 7 -47.06 47.01 -45.63
CA ARG A 7 -45.96 46.77 -44.70
C ARG A 7 -46.11 45.35 -44.14
N SER A 8 -45.43 44.40 -44.77
CA SER A 8 -45.20 43.07 -44.23
C SER A 8 -44.37 43.19 -42.94
N LYS A 9 -45.04 43.35 -41.81
CA LYS A 9 -44.47 42.93 -40.52
C LYS A 9 -44.35 41.41 -40.59
N GLN A 10 -43.22 40.91 -41.08
CA GLN A 10 -42.75 39.60 -40.66
C GLN A 10 -42.51 39.70 -39.15
N ARG A 11 -43.54 39.39 -38.37
CA ARG A 11 -43.38 38.90 -37.01
C ARG A 11 -42.65 37.57 -37.17
N PHE A 12 -41.33 37.60 -37.24
CA PHE A 12 -40.55 36.43 -36.86
C PHE A 12 -40.88 36.18 -35.40
N SER A 13 -41.80 35.25 -35.22
CA SER A 13 -42.19 34.69 -33.95
C SER A 13 -40.93 34.16 -33.29
N GLY A 14 -40.38 34.91 -32.34
CA GLY A 14 -39.35 34.44 -31.44
C GLY A 14 -39.93 33.33 -30.57
N TRP A 15 -39.94 32.11 -31.09
CA TRP A 15 -40.19 30.87 -30.34
C TRP A 15 -38.92 30.51 -29.57
N PHE A 16 -38.50 31.40 -28.67
CA PHE A 16 -37.68 31.00 -27.53
C PHE A 16 -38.49 31.40 -26.31
N SER A 17 -39.35 30.48 -25.89
CA SER A 17 -40.15 30.64 -24.68
C SER A 17 -39.21 31.04 -23.54
N GLY A 18 -39.57 32.08 -22.76
CA GLY A 18 -38.81 32.48 -21.57
C GLY A 18 -38.58 31.32 -20.59
N ASN A 19 -39.35 30.24 -20.72
CA ASN A 19 -39.14 28.97 -20.01
C ASN A 19 -37.87 28.23 -20.43
N PHE A 20 -37.45 28.25 -21.69
CA PHE A 20 -36.25 27.53 -22.15
C PHE A 20 -34.96 28.20 -21.69
N ILE A 21 -34.89 29.54 -21.78
CA ILE A 21 -33.75 30.32 -21.27
C ILE A 21 -33.65 30.14 -19.75
N ASN A 22 -34.77 30.24 -19.02
CA ASN A 22 -34.78 29.97 -17.59
C ASN A 22 -34.35 28.53 -17.25
N TYR A 23 -34.75 27.53 -18.03
CA TYR A 23 -34.34 26.13 -17.82
C TYR A 23 -32.83 25.94 -18.01
N ILE A 24 -32.25 26.57 -19.04
CA ILE A 24 -30.81 26.55 -19.29
C ILE A 24 -30.05 27.27 -18.16
N TYR A 25 -30.46 28.49 -17.80
CA TYR A 25 -29.81 29.25 -16.72
C TYR A 25 -29.88 28.50 -15.39
N ASN A 26 -31.03 27.92 -15.07
CA ASN A 26 -31.25 27.14 -13.86
C ASN A 26 -30.42 25.85 -13.86
N PHE A 27 -30.33 25.16 -15.00
CA PHE A 27 -29.45 23.99 -15.18
C PHE A 27 -27.97 24.34 -14.96
N PHE A 28 -27.46 25.40 -15.60
CA PHE A 28 -26.08 25.85 -15.40
C PHE A 28 -25.82 26.28 -13.96
N TYR A 29 -26.76 26.97 -13.32
CA TYR A 29 -26.66 27.37 -11.92
C TYR A 29 -26.56 26.15 -10.98
N PHE A 30 -27.42 25.14 -11.16
CA PHE A 30 -27.37 23.91 -10.38
C PHE A 30 -26.10 23.10 -10.66
N ARG A 31 -25.64 23.06 -11.92
CA ARG A 31 -24.38 22.41 -12.28
C ARG A 31 -23.19 23.07 -11.62
N LEU A 32 -23.09 24.40 -11.62
CA LEU A 32 -22.04 25.13 -10.92
C LEU A 32 -22.06 24.87 -9.40
N LYS A 33 -23.25 24.80 -8.79
CA LYS A 33 -23.40 24.45 -7.37
C LYS A 33 -22.95 23.00 -7.09
N SER A 34 -23.24 22.07 -7.99
CA SER A 34 -22.78 20.67 -7.89
C SER A 34 -21.25 20.61 -7.98
N ILE A 35 -20.65 21.29 -8.97
CA ILE A 35 -19.20 21.34 -9.18
C ILE A 35 -18.49 21.93 -7.96
N LYS A 36 -18.98 23.04 -7.40
CA LYS A 36 -18.43 23.62 -6.17
C LYS A 36 -18.47 22.64 -5.00
N LYS A 37 -19.59 21.92 -4.83
CA LYS A 37 -19.72 20.91 -3.77
C LYS A 37 -18.78 19.71 -4.00
N GLU A 38 -18.58 19.31 -5.26
CA GLU A 38 -17.63 18.26 -5.65
C GLU A 38 -16.19 18.67 -5.35
N ILE A 39 -15.79 19.91 -5.67
CA ILE A 39 -14.47 20.47 -5.36
C ILE A 39 -14.23 20.49 -3.85
N VAL A 40 -15.16 21.04 -3.06
CA VAL A 40 -15.00 21.08 -1.59
C VAL A 40 -14.89 19.67 -1.00
N ARG A 41 -15.64 18.70 -1.54
CA ARG A 41 -15.56 17.30 -1.11
C ARG A 41 -14.19 16.70 -1.46
N SER A 42 -13.68 16.93 -2.68
CA SER A 42 -12.40 16.38 -3.11
C SER A 42 -11.23 17.00 -2.33
N GLU A 43 -11.27 18.31 -2.08
CA GLU A 43 -10.29 19.03 -1.24
C GLU A 43 -10.25 18.46 0.19
N ARG A 44 -11.42 18.28 0.82
CA ARG A 44 -11.51 17.66 2.15
C ARG A 44 -10.95 16.23 2.17
N ALA A 45 -11.28 15.43 1.15
CA ALA A 45 -10.76 14.07 1.04
C ALA A 45 -9.24 14.05 0.81
N PHE A 46 -8.72 14.98 0.01
CA PHE A 46 -7.29 15.13 -0.24
C PHE A 46 -6.55 15.57 1.02
N ALA A 47 -7.06 16.58 1.73
CA ALA A 47 -6.50 17.05 3.00
C ALA A 47 -6.47 15.93 4.05
N ALA A 48 -7.58 15.19 4.22
CA ALA A 48 -7.64 14.05 5.13
C ALA A 48 -6.65 12.94 4.74
N ARG A 49 -6.48 12.68 3.43
CA ARG A 49 -5.49 11.71 2.94
C ARG A 49 -4.06 12.19 3.19
N ALA A 50 -3.77 13.46 2.99
CA ALA A 50 -2.46 14.06 3.26
C ALA A 50 -2.12 13.96 4.76
N GLN A 51 -3.04 14.36 5.64
CA GLN A 51 -2.87 14.22 7.09
C GLN A 51 -2.63 12.76 7.50
N ARG A 52 -3.41 11.81 6.98
CA ARG A 52 -3.20 10.37 7.25
C ARG A 52 -1.84 9.87 6.78
N LYS A 53 -1.31 10.38 5.66
CA LYS A 53 0.03 10.04 5.18
C LYS A 53 1.10 10.57 6.13
N LEU A 54 1.01 11.84 6.53
CA LEU A 54 1.96 12.46 7.47
C LEU A 54 2.02 11.71 8.80
N LEU A 55 0.85 11.44 9.40
CA LEU A 55 0.77 10.69 10.66
C LEU A 55 1.37 9.28 10.53
N LYS A 56 1.16 8.61 9.39
CA LYS A 56 1.72 7.30 9.12
C LYS A 56 3.24 7.37 8.91
N GLU A 57 3.73 8.37 8.20
CA GLU A 57 5.15 8.60 8.01
C GLU A 57 5.83 8.83 9.36
N GLU A 58 5.28 9.72 10.19
CA GLU A 58 5.74 9.95 11.56
C GLU A 58 5.78 8.67 12.40
N ALA A 59 4.66 7.91 12.43
CA ALA A 59 4.59 6.66 13.17
C ALA A 59 5.55 5.56 12.66
N THR A 60 6.00 5.63 11.40
CA THR A 60 6.86 4.61 10.77
C THR A 60 8.33 4.99 10.70
N LYS A 61 8.73 6.20 11.14
CA LYS A 61 10.12 6.64 11.15
C LYS A 61 11.01 5.73 11.99
N ASP A 62 10.53 5.33 13.17
CA ASP A 62 11.31 4.54 14.14
C ASP A 62 11.17 3.03 13.94
N LEU A 63 10.19 2.60 13.13
CA LEU A 63 9.89 1.19 12.91
C LEU A 63 10.73 0.62 11.75
N PRO A 64 11.20 -0.64 11.86
CA PRO A 64 11.90 -1.30 10.77
C PRO A 64 10.97 -1.44 9.55
N LYS A 65 11.50 -1.15 8.36
CA LYS A 65 10.76 -1.21 7.11
C LYS A 65 10.75 -2.66 6.60
N ARG A 66 9.71 -2.98 5.82
CA ARG A 66 9.62 -4.29 5.18
C ARG A 66 10.26 -4.25 3.80
N LEU A 67 11.45 -4.84 3.66
CA LEU A 67 12.16 -4.96 2.38
C LEU A 67 11.68 -6.14 1.54
N GLY A 68 11.26 -7.24 2.19
CA GLY A 68 10.94 -8.50 1.52
C GLY A 68 9.65 -9.17 2.01
N PRO A 69 9.42 -10.43 1.61
CA PRO A 69 8.22 -11.18 2.01
C PRO A 69 8.18 -11.48 3.51
N HIS A 70 9.32 -11.51 4.20
CA HIS A 70 9.35 -11.76 5.63
C HIS A 70 9.43 -10.45 6.43
N LYS A 71 8.68 -10.40 7.53
CA LYS A 71 8.76 -9.30 8.52
C LYS A 71 10.00 -9.49 9.38
N PHE A 72 10.62 -8.38 9.79
CA PHE A 72 11.64 -8.40 10.82
C PHE A 72 11.04 -8.90 12.14
N LYS A 73 11.83 -9.68 12.88
CA LYS A 73 11.51 -10.16 14.22
C LYS A 73 12.67 -9.79 15.11
N ASP A 74 12.39 -9.07 16.18
CA ASP A 74 13.36 -8.79 17.23
C ASP A 74 13.92 -10.11 17.79
N PRO A 75 15.21 -10.13 18.18
CA PRO A 75 15.79 -11.27 18.87
C PRO A 75 15.15 -11.43 20.26
N ASP A 76 15.15 -12.67 20.76
CA ASP A 76 14.71 -12.95 22.12
C ASP A 76 15.75 -12.42 23.13
N LEU A 77 15.30 -12.10 24.34
CA LEU A 77 16.19 -11.59 25.38
C LEU A 77 17.05 -12.72 25.94
N GLU A 78 18.37 -12.59 25.81
CA GLU A 78 19.35 -13.51 26.38
C GLU A 78 19.64 -13.10 27.82
N VAL A 79 18.84 -13.61 28.76
CA VAL A 79 18.95 -13.31 30.20
C VAL A 79 19.07 -14.60 31.01
N LYS A 80 19.91 -14.57 32.05
CA LYS A 80 20.00 -15.65 33.04
C LYS A 80 18.93 -15.48 34.11
N LEU A 81 18.34 -16.58 34.53
CA LEU A 81 17.43 -16.62 35.67
C LEU A 81 18.23 -16.61 36.98
N SER A 82 17.58 -16.23 38.08
CA SER A 82 18.24 -16.07 39.39
C SER A 82 19.00 -17.31 39.85
N ASP A 83 18.49 -18.50 39.55
CA ASP A 83 19.12 -19.77 39.92
C ASP A 83 20.33 -20.14 39.04
N GLU A 84 20.43 -19.55 37.85
CA GLU A 84 21.50 -19.76 36.87
C GLU A 84 22.60 -18.68 36.97
N ILE A 85 22.39 -17.64 37.77
CA ILE A 85 23.37 -16.57 37.98
C ILE A 85 24.46 -17.08 38.92
N GLU A 86 25.67 -17.11 38.39
CA GLU A 86 26.83 -17.52 39.16
C GLU A 86 27.44 -16.33 39.92
N GLY A 87 27.78 -16.52 41.20
CA GLY A 87 28.36 -15.47 42.05
C GLY A 87 29.77 -15.00 41.67
N SER A 88 30.37 -15.50 40.58
CA SER A 88 31.70 -15.11 40.12
C SER A 88 31.79 -15.01 38.60
N LEU A 89 32.34 -13.89 38.10
CA LEU A 89 32.50 -13.62 36.67
C LEU A 89 33.37 -14.64 35.93
N ARG A 90 34.32 -15.30 36.61
CA ARG A 90 35.21 -16.28 35.98
C ARG A 90 34.52 -17.59 35.62
N LYS A 91 33.46 -17.93 36.35
CA LYS A 91 32.68 -19.14 36.10
C LYS A 91 31.60 -18.88 35.04
N LEU A 92 31.16 -17.62 34.93
CA LEU A 92 30.08 -17.19 34.05
C LEU A 92 30.38 -17.53 32.58
N LYS A 93 29.54 -18.40 32.01
CA LYS A 93 29.54 -18.65 30.57
C LYS A 93 28.98 -17.44 29.81
N PRO A 94 29.64 -16.98 28.74
CA PRO A 94 29.07 -15.97 27.86
C PRO A 94 27.85 -16.56 27.14
N GLU A 95 26.76 -15.81 27.11
CA GLU A 95 25.55 -16.16 26.38
C GLU A 95 25.54 -15.47 25.02
N GLY A 96 24.82 -16.06 24.08
CA GLY A 96 24.54 -15.44 22.79
C GLY A 96 25.60 -15.59 21.72
N SER A 97 25.27 -15.03 20.55
CA SER A 97 26.11 -15.05 19.35
C SER A 97 26.22 -13.64 18.77
N LEU A 98 27.44 -13.09 18.81
CA LEU A 98 27.73 -11.78 18.23
C LEU A 98 27.34 -11.68 16.75
N LEU A 99 27.43 -12.78 16.00
CA LEU A 99 27.08 -12.78 14.58
C LEU A 99 25.57 -12.62 14.38
N ASP A 100 24.78 -13.25 15.24
CA ASP A 100 23.32 -13.18 15.17
C ASP A 100 22.82 -11.78 15.55
N ASP A 101 23.42 -11.16 16.58
CA ASP A 101 23.16 -9.77 16.95
C ASP A 101 23.46 -8.79 15.83
N ARG A 102 24.63 -8.96 15.18
CA ARG A 102 25.03 -8.12 14.06
C ARG A 102 24.09 -8.31 12.87
N LEU A 103 23.73 -9.55 12.55
CA LEU A 103 22.77 -9.84 11.49
C LEU A 103 21.40 -9.19 11.77
N LYS A 104 20.90 -9.30 13.00
CA LYS A 104 19.64 -8.67 13.43
C LYS A 104 19.72 -7.15 13.40
N SER A 105 20.85 -6.56 13.80
CA SER A 105 21.10 -5.12 13.69
C SER A 105 21.09 -4.65 12.22
N PHE A 106 21.71 -5.40 11.30
CA PHE A 106 21.65 -5.08 9.86
C PHE A 106 20.22 -5.19 9.31
N GLN A 107 19.42 -6.15 9.79
CA GLN A 107 18.02 -6.28 9.41
C GLN A 107 17.16 -5.13 9.96
N LYS A 108 17.35 -4.75 11.23
CA LYS A 108 16.63 -3.63 11.85
C LYS A 108 16.91 -2.30 11.13
N ARG A 109 18.15 -2.11 10.67
CA ARG A 109 18.57 -0.96 9.86
C ARG A 109 18.13 -1.03 8.40
N ASN A 110 17.44 -2.08 7.98
CA ASN A 110 17.02 -2.28 6.58
C ASN A 110 18.20 -2.32 5.59
N ILE A 111 19.37 -2.82 6.01
CA ILE A 111 20.51 -3.07 5.11
C ILE A 111 20.39 -4.46 4.49
N ILE A 112 19.99 -5.44 5.30
CA ILE A 112 19.79 -6.83 4.88
C ILE A 112 18.33 -7.18 5.09
N GLU A 113 17.69 -7.79 4.09
CA GLU A 113 16.32 -8.27 4.28
C GLU A 113 16.26 -9.52 5.18
N PRO A 114 15.22 -9.67 6.01
CA PRO A 114 14.97 -10.92 6.71
C PRO A 114 14.67 -12.06 5.71
N ARG A 115 15.44 -13.14 5.76
CA ARG A 115 15.24 -14.33 4.91
C ARG A 115 15.19 -15.62 5.75
N LYS A 116 14.48 -16.63 5.24
CA LYS A 116 14.58 -18.00 5.74
C LYS A 116 15.56 -18.79 4.89
N LYS A 117 16.35 -19.67 5.51
CA LYS A 117 17.24 -20.57 4.78
C LYS A 117 16.44 -21.41 3.80
N ALA A 118 16.85 -21.40 2.54
CA ALA A 118 16.24 -22.25 1.52
C ALA A 118 16.55 -23.72 1.84
N LYS A 119 15.50 -24.54 1.94
CA LYS A 119 15.65 -26.00 2.12
C LYS A 119 15.86 -26.64 0.75
N SER A 120 16.89 -27.47 0.61
CA SER A 120 17.13 -28.29 -0.58
C SER A 120 16.15 -29.46 -0.63
N LYS A 121 14.90 -29.18 -0.99
CA LYS A 121 13.88 -30.21 -1.22
C LYS A 121 13.67 -30.42 -2.71
N ARG A 122 13.68 -31.67 -3.15
CA ARG A 122 13.29 -32.03 -4.53
C ARG A 122 11.77 -31.98 -4.63
N ARG A 123 11.25 -31.48 -5.76
CA ARG A 123 9.81 -31.50 -6.05
C ARG A 123 9.30 -32.93 -6.22
N TYR A 124 10.12 -33.80 -6.83
CA TYR A 124 9.78 -35.19 -7.13
C TYR A 124 10.77 -36.15 -6.49
N ALA A 125 10.28 -37.34 -6.16
CA ALA A 125 11.13 -38.42 -5.68
C ALA A 125 12.15 -38.82 -6.75
N LEU A 126 13.39 -39.09 -6.32
CA LEU A 126 14.39 -39.64 -7.23
C LEU A 126 14.02 -41.09 -7.56
N LYS A 127 13.84 -41.39 -8.84
CA LYS A 127 13.71 -42.79 -9.29
C LYS A 127 15.01 -43.52 -8.97
N LYS A 128 14.97 -44.44 -8.00
CA LYS A 128 16.07 -45.35 -7.70
C LYS A 128 15.95 -46.54 -8.62
N GLN A 129 16.98 -46.80 -9.41
CA GLN A 129 17.09 -47.99 -10.23
C GLN A 129 18.38 -48.72 -9.89
N VAL A 130 18.30 -50.04 -9.71
CA VAL A 130 19.47 -50.90 -9.57
C VAL A 130 20.06 -51.10 -10.97
N LYS A 131 21.39 -50.99 -11.10
CA LYS A 131 22.04 -51.27 -12.40
C LYS A 131 21.78 -52.73 -12.79
N ARG A 132 21.54 -52.99 -14.08
CA ARG A 132 21.14 -54.32 -14.60
C ARG A 132 22.04 -55.47 -14.13
N ARG A 133 23.35 -55.27 -14.06
CA ARG A 133 24.34 -56.26 -13.58
C ARG A 133 24.20 -56.69 -12.11
N PHE A 134 23.47 -55.93 -11.30
CA PHE A 134 23.20 -56.24 -9.89
C PHE A 134 21.76 -56.75 -9.68
N LYS A 135 21.01 -56.99 -10.76
CA LYS A 135 19.68 -57.57 -10.70
C LYS A 135 19.83 -59.10 -10.75
N ALA A 136 19.12 -59.83 -9.89
CA ALA A 136 19.11 -61.29 -9.93
C ALA A 136 18.66 -61.78 -11.33
N PRO A 137 19.25 -62.87 -11.86
CA PRO A 137 18.73 -63.51 -13.06
C PRO A 137 17.28 -63.90 -12.78
N VAL A 138 16.40 -63.54 -13.72
CA VAL A 138 14.96 -63.87 -13.70
C VAL A 138 14.77 -65.23 -14.35
#